data_AF-A0AAJ3HQT1-F1
#
_entry.id   AF-A0AAJ3HQT1-F1
#
_cell.length_a   1.000
_cell.length_b   1.000
_cell.length_c   1.000
_cell.angle_alpha   90.00
_cell.angle_beta   90.00
_cell.angle_gamma   90.00
#
_symmetry.space_group_name_H-M   'P 1'
#
loop_
_entity.id
_entity.type
_entity.pdbx_description
1 polymer ?
#
loop_
_entity_poly.entity_id
_entity_poly.type
_entity_poly.pdbx_seq_one_letter_code
_entity_poly.pdbx_strand_id
1 'polypeptide(L)'
;MSTERHTLTGVIGQDLLRHGKLPLILLVAVIISAVYVVTTAHKTRLLTAEKERLVLEKNVLDIEWRNLILEENALADHSRVERFSSERLGMVHVDPAKENIIVTK
;
A
#
# COMPACT_ATOMS: atom_id res chain seq x y z
N MET A 1 69.80 -18.47 44.98
CA MET A 1 68.75 -19.50 44.77
C MET A 1 67.65 -18.87 43.92
N SER A 2 67.36 -19.57 42.84
CA SER A 2 66.38 -19.40 41.77
C SER A 2 65.24 -18.39 41.99
N THR A 3 65.27 -17.29 41.24
CA THR A 3 64.15 -16.35 41.09
C THR A 3 63.00 -17.05 40.39
N GLU A 4 61.89 -17.23 41.10
CA GLU A 4 60.63 -17.72 40.53
C GLU A 4 60.18 -16.82 39.38
N ARG A 5 60.38 -17.29 38.15
CA ARG A 5 59.77 -16.72 36.94
C ARG A 5 58.35 -17.22 36.78
N HIS A 6 57.57 -17.18 37.85
CA HIS A 6 56.18 -17.60 37.82
C HIS A 6 55.31 -16.49 37.22
N THR A 7 54.81 -16.79 36.01
CA THR A 7 53.39 -16.65 35.65
C THR A 7 52.77 -15.27 35.37
N LEU A 8 53.50 -14.19 35.09
CA LEU A 8 52.82 -12.95 34.60
C LEU A 8 52.14 -13.15 33.24
N THR A 9 52.85 -13.69 32.26
CA THR A 9 52.29 -13.97 30.92
C THR A 9 51.23 -15.08 30.98
N GLY A 10 51.41 -16.06 31.88
CA GLY A 10 50.44 -17.13 32.12
C GLY A 10 49.16 -16.65 32.79
N VAL A 11 49.26 -15.71 33.75
CA VAL A 11 48.09 -15.11 34.43
C VAL A 11 47.34 -14.20 33.48
N ILE A 12 48.01 -13.38 32.66
CA ILE A 12 47.32 -12.55 31.66
C ILE A 12 46.63 -13.43 30.61
N GLY A 13 47.30 -14.50 30.16
CA GLY A 13 46.69 -15.46 29.23
C GLY A 13 45.49 -16.18 29.84
N GLN A 14 45.58 -16.60 31.10
CA GLN A 14 44.49 -17.26 31.81
C GLN A 14 43.34 -16.31 32.17
N ASP A 15 43.63 -15.06 32.50
CA ASP A 15 42.63 -14.04 32.82
C ASP A 15 41.94 -13.53 31.55
N LEU A 16 42.68 -13.44 30.43
CA LEU A 16 42.13 -13.23 29.10
C LEU A 16 41.32 -14.43 28.62
N LEU A 17 41.68 -15.67 28.94
CA LEU A 17 40.84 -16.84 28.65
C LEU A 17 39.59 -16.89 29.53
N ARG A 18 39.71 -16.49 30.80
CA ARG A 18 38.62 -16.49 31.78
C ARG A 18 37.61 -15.37 31.50
N HIS A 19 38.09 -14.18 31.14
CA HIS A 19 37.26 -13.05 30.71
C HIS A 19 36.89 -13.11 29.23
N GLY A 20 37.66 -13.80 28.39
CA GLY A 20 37.47 -13.93 26.94
C GLY A 20 36.19 -14.65 26.52
N LYS A 21 35.53 -15.34 27.46
CA LYS A 21 34.18 -15.87 27.27
C LYS A 21 33.15 -14.76 27.04
N LEU A 22 33.27 -13.62 27.74
CA LEU A 22 32.37 -12.47 27.58
C LEU A 22 32.45 -11.84 26.18
N PRO A 23 33.62 -11.43 25.65
CA PRO A 23 33.73 -10.89 24.30
C PRO A 23 33.40 -11.94 23.23
N LEU A 24 33.68 -13.24 23.47
CA LEU A 24 33.25 -14.30 22.55
C LEU A 24 31.72 -14.41 22.48
N ILE A 25 31.03 -14.38 23.63
CA ILE A 25 29.56 -14.38 23.69
C ILE A 25 29.00 -13.12 23.03
N LEU A 26 29.61 -11.95 23.29
CA LEU A 26 29.21 -10.69 22.67
C LEU A 26 29.35 -10.74 21.15
N LEU A 27 30.45 -11.31 20.66
CA LEU A 27 30.72 -11.46 19.22
C LEU A 27 29.68 -12.38 18.57
N VAL A 28 29.35 -13.50 19.21
CA VAL A 28 28.28 -14.39 18.75
C VAL A 28 26.93 -13.67 18.74
N ALA A 29 26.61 -12.91 19.79
CA ALA A 29 25.38 -12.13 19.87
C ALA A 29 25.27 -11.08 18.75
N VAL A 30 26.37 -10.40 18.42
CA VAL A 30 26.44 -9.45 17.31
C VAL A 30 26.22 -10.13 15.96
N ILE A 31 26.82 -11.31 15.73
CA ILE A 31 26.60 -12.09 14.50
C ILE A 31 25.13 -12.49 14.37
N ILE A 32 24.52 -13.01 15.44
CA ILE A 32 23.10 -13.38 15.46
C ILE A 32 22.23 -12.15 15.15
N SER A 33 22.53 -11.01 15.78
CA SER A 33 21.81 -9.76 15.53
C SER A 33 21.92 -9.32 14.07
N ALA A 34 23.12 -9.38 13.48
CA ALA A 34 23.34 -9.04 12.08
C ALA A 34 22.54 -9.93 11.13
N VAL A 35 22.56 -11.26 11.34
CA VAL A 35 21.76 -12.21 10.55
C VAL A 35 20.26 -11.95 10.72
N TYR A 36 19.80 -11.64 11.93
CA TYR A 36 18.40 -11.34 12.20
C TYR A 36 17.94 -10.07 11.47
N VAL A 37 18.74 -9.02 11.49
CA VAL A 37 18.46 -7.78 10.76
C VAL A 37 18.40 -8.02 9.24
N VAL A 38 19.38 -8.75 8.68
CA VAL A 38 19.40 -9.07 7.24
C VAL A 38 18.19 -9.90 6.83
N THR A 39 17.86 -10.95 7.59
CA THR A 39 16.70 -11.81 7.30
C THR A 39 15.39 -11.05 7.45
N THR A 40 15.27 -10.16 8.44
CA THR A 40 14.11 -9.27 8.61
C THR A 40 13.98 -8.34 7.41
N ALA A 41 15.06 -7.65 7.01
CA ALA A 41 15.06 -6.76 5.85
C ALA A 41 14.72 -7.51 4.54
N HIS A 42 15.19 -8.74 4.38
CA HIS A 42 14.87 -9.56 3.20
C HIS A 42 13.40 -9.99 3.18
N LYS A 43 12.86 -10.42 4.33
CA LYS A 43 11.42 -10.73 4.48
C LYS A 43 10.55 -9.50 4.26
N THR A 44 10.95 -8.34 4.77
CA THR A 44 10.23 -7.07 4.55
C THR A 44 10.17 -6.74 3.06
N ARG A 45 11.26 -6.90 2.31
CA ARG A 45 11.26 -6.65 0.86
C ARG A 45 10.33 -7.61 0.10
N LEU A 46 10.29 -8.89 0.50
CA LEU A 46 9.43 -9.89 -0.15
C LEU A 46 7.94 -9.64 0.16
N LEU A 47 7.61 -9.37 1.43
CA LEU A 47 6.23 -9.11 1.88
C LEU A 47 5.68 -7.80 1.32
N THR A 48 6.52 -6.78 1.15
CA THR A 48 6.11 -5.51 0.54
C THR A 48 5.75 -5.70 -0.93
N ALA A 49 6.49 -6.50 -1.69
CA ALA A 49 6.20 -6.74 -3.11
C ALA A 49 4.86 -7.46 -3.33
N GLU A 50 4.52 -8.43 -2.48
CA GLU A 50 3.23 -9.14 -2.59
C GLU A 50 2.05 -8.23 -2.20
N LYS A 51 2.23 -7.39 -1.17
CA LYS A 51 1.25 -6.37 -0.79
C LYS A 51 1.05 -5.33 -1.89
N GLU A 52 2.11 -4.88 -2.54
CA GLU A 52 2.03 -3.92 -3.64
C GLU A 52 1.24 -4.45 -4.84
N ARG A 53 1.38 -5.75 -5.15
CA ARG A 53 0.61 -6.38 -6.24
C ARG A 53 -0.90 -6.36 -5.98
N LEU A 54 -1.33 -6.73 -4.77
CA LEU A 54 -2.75 -6.71 -4.40
C LEU A 54 -3.33 -5.29 -4.40
N VAL A 55 -2.54 -4.31 -3.96
CA VAL A 55 -2.92 -2.89 -3.99
C VAL A 55 -3.08 -2.39 -5.43
N LEU A 56 -2.21 -2.80 -6.34
CA LEU A 56 -2.31 -2.46 -7.76
C LEU A 56 -3.60 -3.01 -8.38
N GLU A 57 -3.93 -4.28 -8.13
CA GLU A 57 -5.16 -4.90 -8.65
C GLU A 57 -6.42 -4.19 -8.14
N LYS A 58 -6.45 -3.86 -6.84
CA LYS A 58 -7.53 -3.07 -6.25
C LYS A 58 -7.65 -1.70 -6.93
N ASN A 59 -6.54 -1.03 -7.21
CA ASN A 59 -6.55 0.30 -7.86
C ASN A 59 -7.09 0.23 -9.29
N VAL A 60 -6.75 -0.81 -10.05
CA VAL A 60 -7.30 -1.01 -11.40
C VAL A 60 -8.82 -1.17 -11.35
N LEU A 61 -9.32 -1.99 -10.42
CA LEU A 61 -10.76 -2.20 -10.26
C LEU A 61 -11.50 -0.94 -9.80
N ASP A 62 -10.89 -0.12 -8.93
CA ASP A 62 -11.46 1.17 -8.51
C ASP A 62 -11.60 2.14 -9.69
N ILE A 63 -10.61 2.18 -10.58
CA ILE A 63 -10.66 3.00 -11.80
C ILE A 63 -11.78 2.54 -12.72
N GLU A 64 -11.89 1.22 -12.95
CA GLU A 64 -12.93 0.65 -13.81
C GLU A 64 -14.32 0.91 -13.23
N TRP A 65 -14.50 0.73 -11.93
CA TRP A 65 -15.75 1.05 -11.22
C TRP A 65 -16.14 2.51 -11.37
N ARG A 66 -15.19 3.43 -11.23
CA ARG A 66 -15.43 4.88 -11.40
C ARG A 66 -15.80 5.22 -12.83
N ASN A 67 -15.19 4.56 -13.81
CA ASN A 67 -15.56 4.75 -15.22
C ASN A 67 -16.98 4.26 -15.49
N LEU A 68 -17.35 3.09 -14.96
CA LEU A 68 -18.70 2.54 -15.11
C LEU A 68 -19.76 3.45 -14.48
N ILE A 69 -19.49 4.03 -13.31
CA ILE A 69 -20.36 5.03 -12.68
C ILE A 69 -20.53 6.26 -13.58
N LEU A 70 -19.45 6.73 -14.22
CA LEU A 70 -19.52 7.88 -15.12
C LEU A 70 -20.37 7.54 -16.35
N GLU A 71 -20.22 6.34 -16.90
CA GLU A 71 -21.01 5.84 -18.02
C GLU A 71 -22.51 5.71 -17.64
N GLU A 72 -22.82 5.13 -16.49
CA GLU A 72 -24.18 5.02 -15.97
C GLU A 72 -24.81 6.40 -15.72
N ASN A 73 -24.07 7.33 -15.12
CA ASN A 73 -24.55 8.70 -14.93
C ASN A 73 -24.77 9.41 -16.26
N ALA A 74 -23.87 9.26 -17.24
CA ALA A 74 -24.06 9.84 -18.57
C ALA A 74 -25.31 9.28 -19.28
N LEU A 75 -25.53 7.96 -19.18
CA LEU A 75 -26.74 7.30 -19.69
C LEU A 75 -28.00 7.74 -18.94
N ALA A 76 -27.92 7.89 -17.61
CA ALA A 76 -29.04 8.30 -16.76
C ALA A 76 -29.41 9.78 -16.92
N ASP A 77 -28.44 10.65 -17.20
CA ASP A 77 -28.66 12.08 -17.43
C ASP A 77 -29.26 12.34 -18.83
N HIS A 78 -28.81 11.59 -19.84
CA HIS A 78 -29.37 11.70 -21.20
C HIS A 78 -30.77 11.05 -21.32
N SER A 79 -30.98 9.88 -20.73
CA SER A 79 -32.25 9.13 -20.89
C SER A 79 -33.42 9.72 -20.09
N ARG A 80 -33.15 10.40 -18.97
CA ARG A 80 -34.21 10.84 -18.05
C ARG A 80 -34.85 12.18 -18.42
N VAL A 81 -34.13 13.08 -19.10
CA VAL A 81 -34.66 14.39 -19.50
C VAL A 81 -35.48 14.31 -20.80
N GLU A 82 -35.09 13.44 -21.73
CA GLU A 82 -35.75 13.29 -23.03
C GLU A 82 -37.06 12.49 -22.93
N ARG A 83 -37.07 11.34 -22.23
CA ARG A 83 -38.29 10.53 -22.04
C ARG A 83 -39.35 11.24 -21.21
N PHE A 84 -38.94 11.96 -20.16
CA PHE A 84 -39.90 12.68 -19.31
C PHE A 84 -40.60 13.82 -20.09
N SER A 85 -39.91 14.42 -21.06
CA SER A 85 -40.48 15.48 -21.91
C SER A 85 -41.38 14.93 -23.02
N SER A 86 -41.04 13.79 -23.63
CA SER A 86 -41.88 13.20 -24.68
C SER A 86 -43.12 12.47 -24.14
N GLU A 87 -43.00 11.69 -23.06
CA GLU A 87 -44.10 10.82 -22.59
C GLU A 87 -45.07 11.52 -21.63
N ARG A 88 -44.64 12.48 -20.79
CA ARG A 88 -45.55 13.18 -19.87
C ARG A 88 -46.17 14.46 -20.42
N LEU A 89 -45.52 15.12 -21.38
CA LEU A 89 -46.02 16.37 -21.96
C LEU A 89 -46.66 16.21 -23.35
N GLY A 90 -46.62 15.01 -23.94
CA GLY A 90 -47.30 14.74 -25.22
C GLY A 90 -46.88 15.70 -26.34
N MET A 91 -45.64 16.17 -26.33
CA MET A 91 -45.15 17.12 -27.33
C MET A 91 -44.96 16.42 -28.68
N VAL A 92 -46.01 16.45 -29.49
CA VAL A 92 -45.93 16.30 -30.95
C VAL A 92 -45.46 17.63 -31.54
N HIS A 93 -44.57 17.60 -32.53
CA HIS A 93 -44.16 18.78 -33.28
C HIS A 93 -45.39 19.40 -33.95
N VAL A 94 -45.87 20.52 -33.43
CA VAL A 94 -47.02 21.25 -33.99
C VAL A 94 -46.55 22.09 -35.17
N ASP A 95 -47.16 21.83 -36.32
CA ASP A 95 -47.07 22.61 -37.56
C ASP A 95 -47.40 24.11 -37.26
N PRO A 96 -46.61 25.08 -37.78
CA PRO A 96 -46.73 26.52 -37.48
C PRO A 96 -48.10 27.18 -37.77
N ALA A 97 -49.07 26.46 -38.34
CA ALA A 97 -50.37 26.99 -38.74
C ALA A 97 -51.41 27.09 -37.60
N LYS A 98 -51.14 26.56 -36.39
CA LYS A 98 -52.11 26.59 -35.27
C LYS A 98 -51.45 26.85 -33.92
N GLU A 99 -51.04 28.10 -33.69
CA GLU A 99 -50.66 28.55 -32.36
C GLU A 99 -51.60 29.68 -31.89
N ASN A 100 -52.24 29.49 -30.73
CA ASN A 100 -53.03 30.54 -30.07
C ASN A 100 -52.37 30.88 -28.74
N ILE A 101 -51.71 32.03 -28.70
CA ILE A 101 -50.93 32.50 -27.55
C ILE A 101 -51.86 33.30 -26.65
N ILE A 102 -52.23 32.74 -25.49
CA ILE A 102 -52.98 33.47 -24.46
C ILE A 102 -51.99 34.14 -23.52
N VAL A 103 -51.85 35.45 -23.65
CA VAL A 103 -51.08 36.30 -22.73
C VAL A 103 -52.00 36.69 -21.58
N THR A 104 -51.78 36.12 -20.40
CA THR A 104 -52.47 36.57 -19.18
C THR A 104 -51.64 37.67 -18.52
N LYS A 105 -52.30 38.80 -18.23
CA LYS A 105 -51.77 40.00 -17.57
C LYS A 105 -51.80 39.86 -16.05
#